data_AF-A0A397VM41-F1
#
_entry.id   AF-A0A397VM41-F1
#
_cell.length_a   1.000
_cell.length_b   1.000
_cell.length_c   1.000
_cell.angle_alpha   90.00
_cell.angle_beta   90.00
_cell.angle_gamma   90.00
#
_symmetry.space_group_name_H-M   'P 1'
#
loop_
_entity.id
_entity.type
_entity.pdbx_description
1 polymer ?
#
loop_
_entity_poly.entity_id
_entity_poly.type
_entity_poly.pdbx_seq_one_letter_code
_entity_poly.pdbx_strand_id
1 'polypeptide(L)' 'KPPKRRRGNLPKSTTALLKNWLAQHKKHPYPTEEEKSALAKETRLSLQQISNWFINARRRHLPHL' A
#
# COMPACT_ATOMS: atom_id res chain seq x y z
N LYS A 1 17.25 -14.85 -15.36
CA LYS A 1 16.06 -14.33 -14.62
C LYS A 1 16.32 -14.52 -13.12
N PRO A 2 16.41 -13.45 -12.30
CA PRO A 2 16.61 -13.63 -10.87
C PRO A 2 15.39 -14.34 -10.26
N PRO A 3 15.57 -15.16 -9.20
CA PRO A 3 14.49 -15.93 -8.61
C PRO A 3 13.43 -14.98 -8.04
N LYS A 4 12.16 -15.23 -8.36
CA LYS A 4 11.03 -14.55 -7.72
C LYS A 4 11.05 -14.92 -6.23
N ARG A 5 11.62 -14.03 -5.40
CA ARG A 5 11.61 -14.16 -3.93
C ARG A 5 10.17 -14.44 -3.48
N ARG A 6 9.98 -15.52 -2.72
CA ARG A 6 8.68 -15.89 -2.16
C ARG A 6 8.12 -14.69 -1.40
N ARG A 7 6.86 -14.34 -1.68
CA ARG A 7 6.17 -13.20 -1.09
C ARG A 7 5.91 -13.47 0.38
N GLY A 8 6.82 -13.03 1.25
CA GLY A 8 6.51 -12.86 2.66
C GLY A 8 5.46 -11.75 2.82
N ASN A 9 4.58 -11.89 3.82
CA ASN A 9 3.71 -10.79 4.20
C ASN A 9 4.54 -9.55 4.52
N LEU A 10 4.02 -8.36 4.20
CA LEU A 10 4.66 -7.11 4.58
C LEU A 10 4.80 -7.03 6.10
N PRO A 11 5.87 -6.42 6.64
CA PRO A 11 6.02 -6.19 8.07
C PRO A 11 4.80 -5.48 8.66
N LYS A 12 4.42 -5.83 9.89
CA LYS A 12 3.26 -5.22 10.57
C LYS A 12 3.37 -3.69 10.64
N SER A 13 4.57 -3.17 10.93
CA SER A 13 4.88 -1.74 10.93
C SER A 13 4.58 -1.06 9.59
N THR A 14 5.06 -1.64 8.50
CA THR A 14 4.77 -1.17 7.13
C THR A 14 3.27 -1.16 6.86
N THR A 15 2.56 -2.26 7.18
CA THR A 15 1.11 -2.32 6.95
C THR A 15 0.31 -1.36 7.83
N ALA A 16 0.80 -1.03 9.03
CA ALA A 16 0.13 -0.07 9.92
C ALA A 16 0.15 1.34 9.30
N LEU A 17 1.28 1.73 8.72
CA LEU A 17 1.46 3.02 8.04
C LEU A 17 0.51 3.16 6.85
N LEU A 18 0.46 2.14 5.99
CA LEU A 18 -0.43 2.14 4.81
C LEU A 18 -1.92 2.10 5.21
N LYS A 19 -2.27 1.36 6.27
CA LYS A 19 -3.63 1.36 6.83
C LYS A 19 -4.02 2.71 7.41
N ASN A 20 -3.09 3.39 8.09
CA ASN A 20 -3.33 4.72 8.63
C ASN A 20 -3.64 5.71 7.50
N TRP A 21 -2.83 5.72 6.44
CA TRP A 21 -3.11 6.56 5.26
C TRP A 21 -4.49 6.25 4.68
N LEU A 22 -4.84 4.96 4.51
CA LEU A 22 -6.14 4.54 3.98
C LEU A 22 -7.31 4.99 4.87
N ALA A 23 -7.13 4.95 6.19
CA ALA A 23 -8.14 5.37 7.15
C ALA A 23 -8.37 6.89 7.14
N GLN A 24 -7.32 7.68 6.84
CA GLN A 24 -7.42 9.13 6.65
C GLN A 24 -8.09 9.48 5.31
N HIS A 25 -7.87 8.67 4.27
CA HIS A 25 -8.36 8.90 2.90
C HIS A 25 -9.59 8.05 2.53
N LYS A 26 -10.47 7.73 3.49
CA LYS A 26 -11.66 6.88 3.22
C LYS A 26 -12.61 7.46 2.16
N LYS A 27 -12.71 8.79 2.06
CA LYS A 27 -13.55 9.46 1.06
C LYS A 27 -12.99 9.33 -0.36
N HIS A 28 -11.67 9.33 -0.51
CA HIS A 28 -10.98 9.21 -1.79
C HIS A 28 -9.71 8.35 -1.64
N PRO A 29 -9.84 7.01 -1.58
CA PRO A 29 -8.76 6.07 -1.26
C PRO A 29 -7.88 5.76 -2.48
N TYR A 30 -7.45 6.80 -3.17
CA TYR A 30 -6.60 6.76 -4.36
C TYR A 30 -5.42 7.69 -4.12
N PRO A 31 -4.27 7.16 -3.67
CA PRO A 31 -3.10 7.99 -3.47
C PRO A 31 -2.60 8.53 -4.80
N THR A 32 -2.16 9.80 -4.82
CA THR A 32 -1.47 10.40 -5.96
C THR A 32 -0.08 9.79 -6.13
N GLU A 33 0.59 10.08 -7.25
CA GLU A 33 1.96 9.60 -7.47
C GLU A 33 2.95 10.15 -6.42
N GLU A 34 2.74 11.38 -5.96
CA GLU A 34 3.53 12.00 -4.90
C GLU A 34 3.33 11.29 -3.56
N GLU A 35 2.08 10.98 -3.20
CA GLU A 35 1.75 10.24 -1.98
C GLU A 35 2.30 8.81 -2.02
N LYS A 36 2.19 8.13 -3.18
CA LYS A 36 2.81 6.81 -3.36
C LYS A 36 4.33 6.89 -3.17
N SER A 37 4.97 7.94 -3.68
CA SER A 37 6.42 8.17 -3.52
C SER A 37 6.82 8.41 -2.07
N ALA A 38 6.04 9.23 -1.35
CA ALA A 38 6.25 9.46 0.08
C ALA A 38 6.12 8.15 0.89
N LEU A 39 5.03 7.40 0.66
CA LEU A 39 4.79 6.11 1.32
C LEU A 39 5.87 5.07 0.96
N ALA A 40 6.31 5.03 -0.29
CA ALA A 40 7.40 4.16 -0.74
C ALA A 40 8.72 4.47 0.00
N LYS A 41 9.07 5.74 0.15
CA LYS A 41 10.26 6.17 0.90
C LYS A 41 10.19 5.75 2.37
N GLU A 42 9.05 5.97 3.01
CA GLU A 42 8.87 5.70 4.44
C GLU A 42 8.80 4.20 4.74
N THR A 43 8.10 3.44 3.90
CA THR A 43 7.93 1.99 4.08
C THR A 43 9.06 1.15 3.47
N ARG A 44 9.98 1.78 2.72
CA ARG A 44 11.02 1.13 1.91
C ARG A 44 10.47 0.09 0.92
N LEU A 45 9.26 0.32 0.42
CA LEU A 45 8.62 -0.50 -0.61
C LEU A 45 8.77 0.16 -1.97
N SER A 46 8.72 -0.63 -3.04
CA SER A 46 8.62 -0.09 -4.39
C SER A 46 7.24 0.52 -4.64
N LEU A 47 7.16 1.51 -5.52
CA LEU A 47 5.89 2.10 -5.96
C LEU A 47 4.88 1.03 -6.45
N GLN A 48 5.38 -0.02 -7.09
CA GLN A 48 4.54 -1.13 -7.53
C GLN A 48 3.98 -1.94 -6.36
N GLN A 49 4.74 -2.15 -5.29
CA GLN A 49 4.25 -2.79 -4.07
C GLN A 49 3.20 -1.92 -3.37
N ILE A 50 3.41 -0.61 -3.31
CA ILE A 50 2.43 0.36 -2.78
C ILE A 50 1.13 0.31 -3.57
N SER A 51 1.19 0.45 -4.90
CA SER A 51 -0.01 0.38 -5.76
C SER A 51 -0.76 -0.94 -5.59
N ASN A 52 -0.05 -2.08 -5.62
CA ASN A 52 -0.68 -3.39 -5.43
C ASN A 52 -1.29 -3.55 -4.03
N TRP A 53 -0.66 -2.97 -3.01
CA TRP A 53 -1.20 -3.00 -1.65
C TRP A 53 -2.50 -2.21 -1.58
N PHE A 54 -2.56 -0.99 -2.13
CA PHE A 54 -3.76 -0.15 -2.11
C PHE A 54 -4.94 -0.76 -2.88
N ILE A 55 -4.68 -1.38 -4.04
CA ILE A 55 -5.72 -2.10 -4.80
C ILE A 55 -6.34 -3.21 -3.93
N ASN A 56 -5.51 -4.02 -3.29
CA ASN A 56 -5.99 -5.13 -2.45
C ASN A 56 -6.62 -4.64 -1.14
N ALA A 57 -6.05 -3.60 -0.52
CA ALA A 57 -6.55 -3.03 0.72
C ALA A 57 -7.92 -2.39 0.53
N ARG A 58 -8.14 -1.67 -0.58
CA ARG A 58 -9.44 -1.08 -0.91
C ARG A 58 -10.50 -2.16 -1.12
N ARG A 59 -10.19 -3.21 -1.90
CA ARG A 59 -11.11 -4.37 -2.06
C ARG A 59 -11.47 -5.06 -0.73
N ARG A 60 -10.57 -5.08 0.25
CA ARG A 60 -10.80 -5.72 1.55
C ARG A 60 -11.52 -4.84 2.56
N HIS A 61 -11.20 -3.54 2.60
CA HIS A 61 -11.66 -2.63 3.65
C HIS A 61 -12.76 -1.69 3.19
N LEU A 62 -12.93 -1.51 1.88
CA LEU A 62 -13.88 -0.60 1.25
C LEU A 62 -14.60 -1.35 0.12
N PRO A 63 -15.37 -2.42 0.44
CA PRO A 63 -16.01 -3.26 -0.57
C PRO A 63 -17.13 -2.56 -1.35
N HIS A 64 -17.61 -1.41 -0.86
CA HIS A 64 -18.72 -0.64 -1.46
C HIS A 64 -18.25 0.63 -2.19
N LEU A 65 -16.96 0.72 -2.50
CA LEU A 65 -16.32 1.89 -3.13
C LEU A 65 -16.06 1.66 -4.61
#